data_AF-A0A971PZ46-F1
#
_entry.id   AF-A0A971PZ46-F1
#
_cell.length_a   1.000
_cell.length_b   1.000
_cell.length_c   1.000
_cell.angle_alpha   90.00
_cell.angle_beta   90.00
_cell.angle_gamma   90.00
#
_symmetry.space_group_name_H-M   'P 1'
#
loop_
_entity.id
_entity.type
_entity.pdbx_description
1 polymer ?
#
loop_
_entity_poly.entity_id
_entity_poly.type
_entity_poly.pdbx_seq_one_letter_code
_entity_poly.pdbx_strand_id
1 'polypeptide(L)' 'MNKAIMGRKIGMTQIFDENDKAVPVTIIEAGPCTVLQKKNSETDGYSAIQVGFYNLKEKQVNKPARGH' A
#
# COMPACT_ATOMS: atom_id res chain seq x y z
N MET A 1 11.90 -13.10 -1.69
CA MET A 1 11.47 -11.69 -1.61
C MET A 1 9.96 -11.67 -1.74
N ASN A 2 9.24 -11.41 -0.64
CA ASN A 2 7.78 -11.42 -0.66
C ASN A 2 7.30 -10.11 -1.29
N LYS A 3 6.47 -10.20 -2.33
CA LYS A 3 5.81 -9.04 -2.93
C LYS A 3 4.68 -8.62 -2.01
N ALA A 4 4.66 -7.36 -1.60
CA ALA A 4 3.62 -6.78 -0.77
C ALA A 4 3.13 -5.46 -1.38
N ILE A 5 1.86 -5.13 -1.15
CA ILE A 5 1.23 -3.88 -1.57
C ILE A 5 0.59 -3.21 -0.36
N MET A 6 0.57 -1.88 -0.36
CA MET A 6 -0.20 -1.11 0.62
C MET A 6 -1.67 -1.04 0.17
N GLY A 7 -2.59 -1.14 1.11
CA GLY A 7 -4.02 -1.04 0.83
C GLY A 7 -4.79 -0.49 2.02
N ARG A 8 -5.92 0.17 1.74
CA ARG A 8 -6.84 0.70 2.75
C ARG A 8 -8.10 -0.15 2.79
N LYS A 9 -8.51 -0.58 3.98
CA LYS A 9 -9.80 -1.26 4.17
C LYS A 9 -10.94 -0.28 3.87
N ILE A 10 -11.78 -0.62 2.90
CA ILE A 10 -12.96 0.18 2.52
C ILE A 10 -14.21 -0.35 3.21
N GLY A 11 -14.31 -1.65 3.37
CA GLY A 11 -15.48 -2.26 3.99
C GLY A 11 -15.44 -3.77 3.93
N MET A 12 -16.56 -4.36 4.28
CA MET A 12 -16.78 -5.80 4.24
C MET A 12 -18.09 -6.05 3.50
N THR A 13 -18.09 -7.05 2.63
CA THR A 13 -19.27 -7.50 1.88
C THR A 13 -19.30 -9.02 1.91
N GLN A 14 -20.28 -9.61 1.23
CA GLN A 14 -20.33 -11.05 1.01
C GLN A 14 -20.45 -11.33 -0.48
N ILE A 15 -19.80 -12.39 -0.93
CA ILE A 15 -19.96 -12.94 -2.28
C ILE A 15 -20.55 -14.34 -2.14
N PHE A 16 -21.33 -14.76 -3.14
CA PHE A 16 -21.79 -16.15 -3.22
C PHE A 16 -20.81 -16.92 -4.10
N ASP A 17 -20.33 -18.04 -3.58
CA ASP A 17 -19.47 -18.96 -4.31
C ASP A 17 -20.30 -19.85 -5.26
N GLU A 18 -19.65 -20.65 -6.13
CA GLU A 18 -20.31 -21.50 -7.13
C GLU A 18 -21.27 -22.55 -6.53
N ASN A 19 -21.18 -22.79 -5.22
CA ASN A 19 -22.03 -23.70 -4.45
C ASN A 19 -23.12 -22.96 -3.64
N ASP A 20 -23.52 -21.74 -4.05
CA ASP A 20 -24.51 -20.88 -3.37
C ASP A 20 -24.18 -20.52 -1.91
N LYS A 21 -22.91 -20.68 -1.50
CA LYS A 21 -22.47 -20.36 -0.14
C LYS A 21 -22.07 -18.89 -0.02
N ALA A 22 -22.63 -18.20 0.96
CA ALA A 22 -22.21 -16.84 1.30
C ALA A 22 -20.82 -16.84 1.97
N VAL A 23 -19.85 -16.20 1.33
CA VAL A 23 -18.48 -16.02 1.82
C VAL A 23 -18.27 -14.54 2.19
N PRO A 24 -17.98 -14.22 3.46
CA PRO A 24 -17.68 -12.86 3.87
C PRO A 24 -16.29 -12.45 3.36
N VAL A 25 -16.20 -11.29 2.71
CA VAL A 25 -14.97 -10.76 2.11
C VAL A 25 -14.72 -9.33 2.58
N THR A 26 -13.44 -8.93 2.60
CA THR A 26 -13.04 -7.56 2.91
C THR A 26 -12.60 -6.86 1.63
N ILE A 27 -13.17 -5.68 1.39
CA ILE A 27 -12.78 -4.83 0.26
C ILE A 27 -11.60 -3.97 0.68
N ILE A 28 -10.49 -4.09 -0.06
CA ILE A 28 -9.26 -3.32 0.13
C ILE A 28 -9.03 -2.47 -1.13
N GLU A 29 -8.96 -1.15 -0.97
CA GLU A 29 -8.50 -0.24 -2.01
C GLU A 29 -6.98 -0.33 -2.06
N ALA A 30 -6.47 -0.91 -3.15
CA ALA A 30 -5.05 -1.02 -3.40
C ALA A 30 -4.58 0.13 -4.28
N GLY A 31 -3.51 0.79 -3.84
CA GLY A 31 -2.77 1.75 -4.65
C GLY A 31 -3.40 3.14 -4.85
N PRO A 32 -2.65 4.06 -5.50
CA PRO A 32 -1.35 3.82 -6.14
C PRO A 32 -0.23 3.53 -5.13
N CYS A 33 0.58 2.49 -5.41
CA CYS A 33 1.72 2.05 -4.61
C CYS A 33 3.03 2.36 -5.36
N THR A 34 3.53 3.59 -5.26
CA THR A 34 4.70 4.04 -6.01
C THR A 34 5.99 3.71 -5.27
N VAL A 35 7.02 3.19 -5.95
CA VAL A 35 8.32 2.95 -5.33
C VAL A 35 9.07 4.28 -5.19
N LEU A 36 9.40 4.69 -3.97
CA LEU A 36 10.09 5.94 -3.66
C LEU A 36 11.61 5.74 -3.55
N GLN A 37 12.05 4.76 -2.77
CA GLN A 37 13.47 4.51 -2.51
C GLN A 37 13.75 3.01 -2.42
N LYS A 38 14.92 2.60 -2.91
CA LYS A 38 15.48 1.26 -2.67
C LYS A 38 16.61 1.41 -1.66
N LYS A 39 16.54 0.66 -0.57
CA LYS A 39 17.56 0.57 0.47
C LYS A 39 18.40 -0.67 0.25
N ASN A 40 19.71 -0.50 0.33
CA ASN A 40 20.68 -1.56 0.11
C ASN A 40 21.51 -1.78 1.38
N SER A 41 22.02 -3.00 1.56
CA SER A 41 22.81 -3.36 2.76
C SER A 41 24.08 -2.54 2.95
N GLU A 42 24.70 -2.04 1.87
CA GLU A 42 25.95 -1.27 1.93
C GLU A 42 25.74 0.16 2.47
N THR A 43 24.61 0.79 2.13
CA THR A 43 24.30 2.18 2.50
C THR A 43 23.41 2.28 3.73
N ASP A 44 22.45 1.36 3.88
CA ASP A 44 21.37 1.45 4.87
C ASP A 44 21.40 0.31 5.91
N GLY A 45 22.30 -0.67 5.75
CA GLY A 45 22.44 -1.81 6.67
C GLY A 45 21.39 -2.91 6.48
N TYR A 46 20.46 -2.77 5.53
CA TYR A 46 19.48 -3.80 5.16
C TYR A 46 18.88 -3.58 3.76
N SER A 47 18.31 -4.65 3.19
CA SER A 47 17.61 -4.60 1.90
C SER A 47 16.11 -4.36 2.10
N ALA A 48 15.60 -3.23 1.60
CA ALA A 48 14.17 -2.92 1.63
C ALA A 48 13.74 -1.98 0.49
N ILE A 49 12.43 -1.91 0.25
CA ILE A 49 11.83 -0.98 -0.70
C ILE A 49 10.87 -0.07 0.07
N GLN A 50 11.05 1.24 -0.07
CA GLN A 50 10.11 2.24 0.42
C GLN A 50 9.03 2.47 -0.64
N VAL A 51 7.77 2.33 -0.25
CA VAL A 51 6.61 2.47 -1.13
C VAL A 51 5.74 3.60 -0.60
N GLY A 52 5.42 4.56 -1.46
CA GLY A 52 4.44 5.61 -1.21
C GLY A 52 3.02 5.08 -1.41
N PHE A 53 2.10 5.53 -0.56
CA PHE A 53 0.69 5.14 -0.60
C PHE A 53 -0.18 6.37 -0.35
N TYR A 54 -1.17 6.58 -1.24
CA TYR A 54 -1.98 7.80 -1.36
C TYR A 54 -1.21 9.08 -1.73
N ASN A 55 -1.90 9.97 -2.44
CA ASN A 55 -1.43 11.32 -2.70
C ASN A 55 -1.90 12.25 -1.57
N LEU A 56 -0.96 12.89 -0.89
CA LEU A 56 -1.25 13.96 0.04
C LEU A 56 -1.43 15.28 -0.72
N LYS A 57 -2.45 16.08 -0.36
CA LYS A 57 -2.64 17.41 -0.95
C LYS A 57 -1.42 18.29 -0.64
N GLU A 58 -0.90 19.04 -1.61
CA GLU A 58 0.31 19.88 -1.44
C GLU A 58 0.28 20.81 -0.21
N LYS A 59 -0.90 21.33 0.13
CA LYS A 59 -1.12 22.19 1.30
C LYS A 59 -0.89 21.48 2.64
N GLN A 60 -0.95 20.15 2.67
CA GLN A 60 -0.78 19.31 3.86
C GLN A 60 0.63 18.69 3.95
N VAL A 61 1.49 18.89 2.96
CA VAL A 61 2.85 18.36 2.92
C VAL A 61 3.80 19.27 3.71
N ASN A 62 4.58 18.70 4.63
CA ASN A 62 5.62 19.44 5.36
C ASN A 62 6.82 19.78 4.45
N LYS A 63 7.65 20.77 4.84
CA LYS A 63 8.79 21.22 4.01
C LYS A 63 9.73 20.09 3.54
N PRO A 64 10.18 19.16 4.40
CA PRO A 64 11.09 18.10 3.96
C PRO A 64 10.42 17.07 3.03
N ALA A 65 9.15 16.69 3.28
CA ALA A 65 8.46 15.70 2.44
C ALA A 65 8.08 16.25 1.05
N ARG A 66 8.11 17.57 0.85
CA ARG A 66 7.82 18.16 -0.46
C ARG A 66 8.95 17.95 -1.47
N GLY A 67 10.19 17.81 -1.00
CA GLY A 67 11.36 17.54 -1.84
C GLY A 67 11.87 16.10 -1.75
N HIS A 68 11.12 15.21 -1.10
CA HIS A 68 11.47 13.80 -0.91
C HIS A 68 10.97 12.94 -2.06
#